data_AF-A0A7M7T3F0-F1
#
_entry.id   AF-A0A7M7T3F0-F1
#
_cell.length_a   1.000
_cell.length_b   1.000
_cell.length_c   1.000
_cell.angle_alpha   90.00
_cell.angle_beta   90.00
_cell.angle_gamma   90.00
#
_symmetry.space_group_name_H-M   'P 1'
#
loop_
_entity.id
_entity.type
_entity.pdbx_description
1 polymer ?
#
loop_
_entity_poly.entity_id
_entity_poly.type
_entity_poly.pdbx_seq_one_letter_code
_entity_poly.pdbx_strand_id
1 'polypeptide(L)'
;MAIYIDPIFKKADRSKPENYKALSRTSVTWEVLDHIVLSGNKNHLESHKILSDAQHGFRKKRSCVSQLVLAVLDLAKGIDARDQLDMTLLGFSKAFDKVPHGRL
;
A
#
# COMPACT_ATOMS: atom_id res chain seq x y z
N MET A 1 0.64 -27.86 1.74
CA MET A 1 0.85 -26.81 0.73
C MET A 1 2.14 -26.09 1.08
N ALA A 2 3.19 -26.19 0.26
CA ALA A 2 4.49 -25.61 0.59
C ALA A 2 4.54 -24.14 0.12
N ILE A 3 4.80 -23.23 1.05
CA ILE A 3 5.12 -21.82 0.74
C ILE A 3 6.63 -21.71 0.79
N TYR A 4 7.24 -21.23 -0.29
CA TYR A 4 8.67 -20.98 -0.33
C TYR A 4 8.93 -19.52 0.02
N ILE A 5 9.91 -19.26 0.88
CA ILE A 5 10.25 -17.90 1.32
C ILE A 5 11.57 -17.50 0.67
N ASP A 6 11.51 -16.48 -0.18
CA ASP A 6 12.65 -15.86 -0.82
C ASP A 6 13.04 -14.57 -0.06
N PRO A 7 14.20 -14.51 0.60
CA PRO A 7 14.67 -13.27 1.22
C PRO A 7 15.27 -12.35 0.15
N ILE A 8 14.64 -11.19 -0.06
CA ILE A 8 15.16 -10.14 -0.95
C ILE A 8 15.86 -9.07 -0.13
N PHE A 9 17.14 -8.84 -0.44
CA PHE A 9 17.91 -7.77 0.17
C PHE A 9 17.34 -6.39 -0.21
N LYS A 10 17.09 -5.53 0.78
CA LYS A 10 16.50 -4.20 0.56
C LYS A 10 17.54 -3.09 0.53
N LYS A 11 18.31 -2.89 1.60
CA LYS A 11 19.37 -1.86 1.74
C LYS A 11 20.21 -2.10 2.99
N ALA A 12 21.35 -1.38 3.12
CA ALA A 12 22.29 -1.41 4.25
C ALA A 12 23.21 -2.65 4.30
N ASP A 13 23.42 -3.25 5.47
CA ASP A 13 24.38 -4.34 5.68
C ASP A 13 23.74 -5.70 5.36
N ARG A 14 24.38 -6.49 4.49
CA ARG A 14 23.94 -7.84 4.09
C ARG A 14 24.12 -8.89 5.20
N SER A 15 24.94 -8.62 6.21
CA SER A 15 25.12 -9.55 7.33
C SER A 15 23.89 -9.58 8.27
N LYS A 16 23.04 -8.55 8.22
CA LYS A 16 21.91 -8.38 9.14
C LYS A 16 20.60 -8.89 8.52
N PRO A 17 19.90 -9.87 9.14
CA PRO A 17 18.65 -10.41 8.62
C PRO A 17 17.53 -9.38 8.47
N GLU A 18 17.50 -8.35 9.31
CA GLU A 18 16.51 -7.26 9.28
C GLU A 18 16.51 -6.43 7.98
N ASN A 19 17.59 -6.49 7.21
CA ASN A 19 17.74 -5.79 5.94
C ASN A 19 17.16 -6.56 4.75
N TYR A 20 16.60 -7.73 5.00
CA TYR A 20 15.92 -8.55 4.02
C TYR A 20 14.40 -8.45 4.18
N LYS A 21 13.70 -8.41 3.05
CA LYS A 21 12.26 -8.57 2.98
C LYS A 21 11.96 -10.00 2.55
N ALA A 22 11.23 -10.75 3.37
CA ALA A 22 10.72 -12.05 3.00
C ALA A 22 9.63 -11.89 1.93
N LEU A 23 9.76 -12.58 0.80
CA LEU A 23 8.70 -12.77 -0.18
C LEU A 23 8.22 -14.22 -0.13
N SER A 24 6.92 -14.40 0.05
CA SER A 24 6.27 -15.70 -0.05
C SER A 24 5.94 -16.00 -1.51
N ARG A 25 6.48 -17.08 -2.05
CA ARG A 25 6.12 -17.62 -3.36
C ARG A 25 5.17 -18.79 -3.17
N THR A 26 3.99 -18.68 -3.78
CA THR A 26 2.91 -19.66 -3.67
C THR A 26 2.79 -20.48 -4.95
N SER A 27 2.00 -21.56 -4.93
CA SER A 27 1.72 -22.33 -6.14
C SER A 27 0.86 -21.52 -7.12
N VAL A 28 0.93 -21.85 -8.42
CA VAL A 28 0.07 -21.22 -9.46
C VAL A 28 -1.41 -21.35 -9.11
N THR A 29 -1.82 -22.49 -8.56
CA THR A 29 -3.20 -22.71 -8.08
C THR A 29 -3.62 -21.70 -7.01
N TRP A 30 -2.70 -21.30 -6.12
CA TRP A 30 -2.97 -20.28 -5.12
C TRP A 30 -3.03 -18.88 -5.71
N GLU A 31 -2.13 -18.56 -6.64
CA GLU A 31 -2.13 -17.24 -7.29
C GLU A 31 -3.44 -16.99 -8.06
N VAL A 32 -4.00 -18.02 -8.71
CA VAL A 32 -5.30 -17.93 -9.36
C VAL A 32 -6.42 -17.71 -8.35
N LEU A 33 -6.42 -18.44 -7.24
CA LEU A 33 -7.42 -18.27 -6.17
C LEU A 33 -7.33 -16.86 -5.56
N ASP A 34 -6.14 -16.40 -5.23
CA ASP A 34 -5.88 -15.06 -4.69
C ASP A 34 -6.37 -13.99 -5.66
N HIS A 35 -6.09 -14.13 -6.96
CA HIS A 35 -6.60 -13.22 -7.98
C HIS A 35 -8.13 -13.16 -8.00
N ILE A 36 -8.83 -14.30 -7.89
CA ILE A 36 -10.30 -14.35 -7.85
C ILE A 36 -10.81 -13.59 -6.62
N VAL A 37 -10.31 -13.90 -5.43
CA VAL A 37 -10.73 -13.27 -4.17
C VAL A 37 -10.44 -11.75 -4.20
N LEU A 38 -9.23 -11.36 -4.59
CA LEU A 38 -8.83 -9.96 -4.70
C LEU A 38 -9.69 -9.19 -5.71
N SER A 39 -10.06 -9.81 -6.83
CA SER A 39 -10.90 -9.16 -7.83
C SER A 39 -12.32 -8.89 -7.31
N GLY A 40 -12.91 -9.86 -6.59
CA GLY A 40 -14.21 -9.72 -5.94
C GLY A 40 -14.20 -8.61 -4.89
N ASN A 41 -13.21 -8.64 -3.99
CA ASN A 41 -13.06 -7.63 -2.94
C ASN A 41 -12.85 -6.23 -3.51
N LYS A 42 -11.98 -6.07 -4.53
CA LYS A 42 -11.77 -4.78 -5.19
C LYS A 42 -13.06 -4.23 -5.79
N ASN A 43 -13.83 -5.06 -6.49
CA ASN A 43 -15.09 -4.63 -7.08
C ASN A 43 -16.10 -4.20 -6.02
N HIS A 44 -16.21 -4.96 -4.92
CA HIS A 44 -17.10 -4.63 -3.80
C HIS A 44 -16.71 -3.31 -3.12
N LEU A 45 -15.43 -3.11 -2.81
CA LEU A 45 -14.92 -1.90 -2.16
C LEU A 45 -15.17 -0.64 -3.01
N GLU A 46 -15.00 -0.76 -4.33
CA GLU A 46 -15.23 0.34 -5.27
C GLU A 46 -16.71 0.63 -5.47
N SER A 47 -17.55 -0.39 -5.67
CA SER A 47 -18.99 -0.18 -5.92
C SER A 47 -19.73 0.42 -4.72
N HIS A 48 -19.28 0.10 -3.50
CA HIS A 48 -19.86 0.62 -2.26
C HIS A 48 -19.13 1.86 -1.73
N LYS A 49 -18.11 2.38 -2.44
CA LYS A 49 -17.33 3.56 -2.04
C LYS A 49 -16.79 3.47 -0.60
N ILE A 50 -16.32 2.27 -0.21
CA ILE A 50 -15.84 2.00 1.16
C ILE A 50 -14.50 2.70 1.42
N LEU A 51 -13.67 2.80 0.38
CA LEU A 51 -12.34 3.44 0.48
C LEU A 51 -12.45 4.95 0.32
N SER A 52 -11.64 5.68 1.11
CA SER A 52 -11.50 7.13 0.97
C SER A 52 -11.06 7.54 -0.44
N ASP A 53 -11.60 8.64 -0.94
CA ASP A 53 -11.18 9.22 -2.22
C ASP A 53 -9.78 9.83 -2.17
N ALA A 54 -9.20 10.08 -1.00
CA ALA A 54 -7.79 10.45 -0.87
C ALA A 54 -6.85 9.23 -0.96
N GLN A 55 -7.38 8.00 -0.88
CA GLN A 55 -6.56 6.79 -0.98
C GLN A 55 -6.23 6.48 -2.44
N HIS A 56 -4.95 6.59 -2.81
CA HIS A 56 -4.49 6.31 -4.18
C HIS A 56 -3.82 4.93 -4.32
N GLY A 57 -3.27 4.39 -3.23
CA GLY A 57 -2.64 3.07 -3.24
C GLY A 57 -3.62 1.96 -3.57
N PHE A 58 -3.20 1.01 -4.41
CA PHE A 58 -3.92 -0.21 -4.79
C PHE A 58 -5.30 0.00 -5.45
N ARG A 59 -5.64 1.22 -5.91
CA ARG A 59 -6.90 1.52 -6.60
C ARG A 59 -6.72 1.65 -8.11
N LYS A 60 -7.75 1.27 -8.87
CA LYS A 60 -7.76 1.46 -10.33
C LYS A 60 -7.87 2.95 -10.65
N LYS A 61 -7.26 3.38 -11.75
CA LYS A 61 -7.30 4.77 -12.26
C LYS A 61 -6.70 5.84 -11.32
N ARG A 62 -5.99 5.42 -10.27
CA ARG A 62 -5.29 6.31 -9.33
C ARG A 62 -3.82 5.95 -9.34
N SER A 63 -2.96 6.97 -9.38
CA SER A 63 -1.50 6.83 -9.44
C SER A 63 -0.82 7.68 -8.37
N CYS A 64 0.45 7.41 -8.10
CA CYS A 64 1.31 8.26 -7.27
C CYS A 64 1.34 9.70 -7.80
N VAL A 65 1.40 9.86 -9.13
CA VAL A 65 1.41 11.18 -9.77
C VAL A 65 0.11 11.94 -9.50
N SER A 66 -1.05 11.30 -9.65
CA SER A 66 -2.33 11.96 -9.35
C SER A 66 -2.45 12.36 -7.87
N GLN A 67 -1.87 11.57 -6.95
CA GLN A 67 -1.86 11.91 -5.52
C GLN A 67 -0.95 13.12 -5.25
N LEU A 68 0.22 13.15 -5.89
CA LEU A 68 1.16 14.26 -5.80
C LEU A 68 0.54 15.56 -6.35
N VAL A 69 -0.12 15.49 -7.52
CA VAL A 69 -0.78 16.66 -8.12
C VAL A 69 -1.84 17.22 -7.18
N LEU A 70 -2.69 16.38 -6.59
CA LEU A 70 -3.69 16.84 -5.62
C LEU A 70 -3.04 17.49 -4.40
N ALA A 71 -2.01 16.87 -3.82
CA ALA A 71 -1.29 17.43 -2.67
C ALA A 71 -0.65 18.79 -2.99
N VAL A 72 -0.04 18.95 -4.16
CA VAL A 72 0.54 20.24 -4.59
C VAL A 72 -0.53 21.29 -4.79
N LEU A 73 -1.68 20.93 -5.39
CA LEU A 73 -2.80 21.86 -5.56
C LEU A 73 -3.37 22.32 -4.22
N ASP A 74 -3.50 21.43 -3.25
CA ASP A 74 -3.99 21.78 -1.91
C ASP A 74 -3.01 22.69 -1.17
N LEU A 75 -1.70 22.43 -1.29
CA LEU A 75 -0.66 23.32 -0.75
C LEU A 75 -0.68 24.70 -1.43
N ALA A 76 -0.78 24.74 -2.76
CA ALA A 76 -0.82 26.01 -3.50
C ALA A 76 -2.02 26.88 -3.10
N LYS A 77 -3.21 26.28 -2.94
CA LYS A 77 -4.41 26.99 -2.50
C LYS A 77 -4.26 27.60 -1.10
N GLY A 78 -3.66 26.86 -0.16
CA GLY A 78 -3.44 27.39 1.18
C GLY A 78 -2.40 28.53 1.21
N ILE A 79 -1.37 28.45 0.35
CA ILE A 79 -0.40 29.54 0.17
C ILE A 79 -1.11 30.79 -0.36
N ASP A 80 -1.95 30.64 -1.40
CA ASP A 80 -2.71 31.75 -1.98
C ASP A 80 -3.68 32.38 -0.97
N ALA A 81 -4.30 31.56 -0.12
CA ALA A 81 -5.16 32.02 0.96
C ALA A 81 -4.40 32.67 2.14
N ARG A 82 -3.06 32.57 2.15
CA ARG A 82 -2.19 32.95 3.28
C ARG A 82 -2.51 32.21 4.58
N ASP A 83 -2.98 30.97 4.46
CA ASP A 83 -3.24 30.09 5.59
C ASP A 83 -1.92 29.50 6.12
N GLN A 84 -1.91 29.15 7.41
CA GLN A 84 -0.83 28.33 7.97
C GLN A 84 -0.98 26.89 7.45
N LEU A 85 0.09 26.36 6.84
CA LEU A 85 0.12 25.01 6.29
C LEU A 85 1.17 24.15 6.97
N ASP A 86 0.74 23.00 7.48
CA ASP A 86 1.59 21.99 8.09
C ASP A 86 1.36 20.63 7.41
N MET A 87 2.45 19.96 6.98
CA MET A 87 2.38 18.64 6.34
C MET A 87 3.20 17.62 7.13
N THR A 88 2.57 16.50 7.47
CA THR A 88 3.23 15.37 8.14
C THR A 88 3.24 14.14 7.24
N LEU A 89 4.42 13.55 7.02
CA LEU A 89 4.55 12.27 6.33
C LEU A 89 4.62 11.13 7.35
N LEU A 90 3.70 10.17 7.22
CA LEU A 90 3.62 9.00 8.08
C LEU A 90 4.02 7.74 7.31
N GLY A 91 4.70 6.82 7.99
CA GLY A 91 5.09 5.52 7.44
C GLY A 91 4.95 4.41 8.47
N PHE A 92 4.35 3.30 8.08
CA PHE A 92 4.23 2.11 8.93
C PHE A 92 5.50 1.26 8.88
N SER A 93 6.01 0.87 10.06
CA SER A 93 7.09 -0.11 10.17
C SER A 93 6.53 -1.52 9.94
N LYS A 94 7.05 -2.23 8.93
CA LYS A 94 6.64 -3.60 8.59
C LYS A 94 5.11 -3.73 8.40
N ALA A 95 4.54 -2.85 7.58
CA ALA A 95 3.08 -2.70 7.40
C ALA A 95 2.33 -4.01 7.08
N PHE A 96 2.93 -4.91 6.29
CA PHE A 96 2.32 -6.19 5.93
C PHE A 96 2.54 -7.29 6.96
N ASP A 97 3.57 -7.18 7.80
CA ASP A 97 3.92 -8.23 8.78
C ASP A 97 3.19 -8.02 10.12
N LYS A 98 2.71 -6.79 10.39
CA LYS A 98 2.13 -6.38 11.68
C LYS A 98 0.61 -6.22 11.67
N VAL A 99 -0.09 -6.81 10.69
CA VAL A 99 -1.55 -6.71 10.62
C VAL A 99 -2.19 -7.64 11.66
N PRO A 100 -3.02 -7.12 12.60
CA PRO A 100 -3.64 -7.95 13.63
C PRO A 100 -4.76 -8.81 13.04
N HIS A 101 -4.59 -10.14 13.09
CA HIS A 101 -5.51 -11.10 12.46
C HIS A 101 -6.93 -11.07 13.06
N GLY A 102 -7.07 -10.79 14.36
CA GLY A 102 -8.40 -10.72 14.99
C GLY A 102 -9.24 -9.50 14.61
N ARG A 103 -8.70 -8.57 13.79
CA ARG A 103 -9.41 -7.38 13.30
C ARG A 103 -9.53 -7.35 11.76
N LEU A 104 -9.10 -8.41 11.08
CA LEU A 104 -9.28 -8.63 9.64
C LEU A 104 -10.58 -9.40 9.41
#